data_AF-A0A959RTI9-F1
#
_entry.id   AF-A0A959RTI9-F1
#
_cell.length_a   1.000
_cell.length_b   1.000
_cell.length_c   1.000
_cell.angle_alpha   90.00
_cell.angle_beta   90.00
_cell.angle_gamma   90.00
#
_symmetry.space_group_name_H-M   'P 1'
#
loop_
_entity.id
_entity.type
_entity.pdbx_description
1 polymer ?
#
loop_
_entity_poly.entity_id
_entity_poly.type
_entity_poly.pdbx_seq_one_letter_code
_entity_poly.pdbx_strand_id
1 'polypeptide(L)'
;MNNQNNLSARLVAGIVLIALGALFLLDNYGIINFSLPNFLFHWEYILIGIGIYILSTSQNKTAGIILIAVGALNLFPGSWPLLLVGLGAYIILKRNSSVNNYVDPNFVSTGETESTDSETQNTNDIIDDVSIFGGGTKRVTSNNFKGGKLTAIFGGSEVHFENSLLKKKKNEIEQYRSNG
;
A
#
# COMPACT_ATOMS: atom_id res chain seq x y z
N MET A 1 -28.11 52.14 13.37
CA MET A 1 -27.81 51.60 12.02
C MET A 1 -26.53 50.78 12.13
N ASN A 2 -26.64 49.46 12.30
CA ASN A 2 -25.46 48.59 12.43
C ASN A 2 -25.14 47.99 11.06
N ASN A 3 -24.12 48.52 10.42
CA ASN A 3 -23.60 48.02 9.15
C ASN A 3 -22.79 46.74 9.43
N GLN A 4 -23.41 45.58 9.22
CA GLN A 4 -22.72 44.29 9.30
C GLN A 4 -21.92 44.11 8.02
N ASN A 5 -20.65 44.51 8.06
CA ASN A 5 -19.71 44.35 6.96
C ASN A 5 -19.43 42.85 6.77
N ASN A 6 -20.25 42.18 5.97
CA ASN A 6 -19.96 40.83 5.48
C ASN A 6 -18.83 40.93 4.46
N LEU A 7 -17.60 41.18 4.93
CA LEU A 7 -16.44 40.98 4.09
C LEU A 7 -16.47 39.53 3.65
N SER A 8 -16.59 39.31 2.34
CA SER A 8 -16.58 37.96 1.80
C SER A 8 -15.31 37.27 2.31
N ALA A 9 -15.43 36.04 2.82
CA ALA A 9 -14.29 35.27 3.32
C ALA A 9 -13.16 35.20 2.26
N ARG A 10 -13.53 35.30 0.97
CA ARG A 10 -12.64 35.42 -0.18
C ARG A 10 -11.80 36.70 -0.16
N LEU A 11 -12.39 37.86 0.15
CA LEU A 11 -11.68 39.14 0.27
C LEU A 11 -10.73 39.12 1.46
N VAL A 12 -11.17 38.60 2.61
CA VAL A 12 -10.32 38.50 3.81
C VAL A 12 -9.15 37.55 3.55
N ALA A 13 -9.40 36.37 2.99
CA ALA A 13 -8.35 35.43 2.61
C ALA A 13 -7.38 36.03 1.59
N GLY A 14 -7.89 36.78 0.60
CA GLY A 14 -7.06 37.47 -0.39
C GLY A 14 -6.16 38.53 0.23
N ILE A 15 -6.69 39.39 1.11
CA ILE A 15 -5.91 40.42 1.81
C ILE A 15 -4.83 39.78 2.69
N VAL A 16 -5.17 38.73 3.44
CA VAL A 16 -4.22 37.97 4.26
C VAL A 16 -3.10 37.36 3.41
N LEU A 17 -3.45 36.77 2.25
CA LEU A 17 -2.48 36.17 1.34
C LEU A 17 -1.56 37.21 0.70
N ILE A 18 -2.09 38.37 0.31
CA ILE A 18 -1.30 39.49 -0.22
C ILE A 18 -0.35 40.03 0.87
N ALA A 19 -0.82 40.19 2.11
CA ALA A 19 -0.01 40.66 3.22
C ALA A 19 1.13 39.69 3.55
N LEU A 20 0.83 38.38 3.63
CA LEU A 20 1.83 37.32 3.83
C LEU A 20 2.87 37.30 2.70
N GLY A 21 2.44 37.40 1.44
CA GLY A 21 3.32 37.44 0.28
C GLY A 21 4.22 38.68 0.24
N ALA A 22 3.67 39.84 0.59
CA ALA A 22 4.45 41.08 0.69
C ALA A 22 5.50 40.99 1.81
N LEU A 23 5.14 40.50 2.99
CA LEU A 23 6.07 40.24 4.10
C LEU A 23 7.20 39.30 3.67
N PHE A 24 6.88 38.22 2.97
CA PHE A 24 7.84 37.24 2.46
C PHE A 24 8.82 37.85 1.45
N LEU A 25 8.35 38.69 0.54
CA LEU A 25 9.20 39.38 -0.42
C LEU A 25 10.15 40.38 0.26
N LEU A 26 9.66 41.12 1.27
CA LEU A 26 10.47 42.10 1.99
C LEU A 26 11.60 41.43 2.81
N ASP A 27 11.33 40.25 3.35
CA ASP A 27 12.32 39.41 4.04
C ASP A 27 13.35 38.83 3.04
N ASN A 28 12.90 38.30 1.89
CA ASN A 28 13.79 37.78 0.85
C ASN A 28 14.72 38.84 0.25
N TYR A 29 14.25 40.08 0.14
CA TYR A 29 15.05 41.21 -0.36
C TYR A 29 16.00 41.80 0.71
N GLY A 30 15.99 41.27 1.94
CA GLY A 30 16.83 41.73 3.04
C GLY A 30 16.50 43.13 3.54
N ILE A 31 15.32 43.68 3.20
CA ILE A 31 14.87 45.01 3.62
C ILE A 31 14.44 44.98 5.09
N ILE A 32 13.82 43.88 5.52
CA ILE A 32 13.49 43.62 6.91
C ILE A 32 14.14 42.31 7.31
N ASN A 33 15.01 42.32 8.31
CA ASN A 33 15.47 41.09 8.96
C ASN A 33 14.38 40.61 9.92
N PHE A 34 13.29 40.06 9.39
CA PHE A 34 12.44 39.26 10.23
C PHE A 34 13.22 37.97 10.48
N SER A 35 13.67 37.75 11.72
CA SER A 35 14.03 36.40 12.16
C SER A 35 12.75 35.57 12.27
N LEU A 36 12.07 35.36 11.13
CA LEU A 36 11.05 34.34 11.03
C LEU A 36 11.76 33.03 11.39
N PRO A 37 11.23 32.28 12.35
CA PRO A 37 11.87 31.03 12.74
C PRO A 37 12.06 30.16 11.51
N ASN A 38 13.31 29.80 11.19
CA ASN A 38 13.67 29.04 9.99
C ASN A 38 12.87 27.74 9.83
N PHE A 39 12.30 27.20 10.92
CA PHE A 39 11.42 26.04 10.89
C PHE A 39 10.13 26.25 10.07
N LEU A 40 9.62 27.48 9.88
CA LEU A 40 8.41 27.73 9.08
C LEU A 40 8.67 27.69 7.57
N PHE A 41 9.92 27.88 7.13
CA PHE A 41 10.30 27.89 5.71
C PHE A 41 10.59 26.51 5.15
N HIS A 42 10.77 25.54 6.05
CA HIS A 42 10.93 24.15 5.72
C HIS A 42 9.55 23.56 5.38
N TRP A 43 9.35 23.24 4.10
CA TRP A 43 8.10 22.67 3.55
C TRP A 43 7.66 21.39 4.27
N GLU A 44 8.61 20.71 4.91
CA GLU A 44 8.42 19.53 5.74
C GLU A 44 7.46 19.82 6.91
N TYR A 45 7.61 20.96 7.58
CA TYR A 45 6.75 21.32 8.70
C TYR A 45 5.36 21.76 8.26
N ILE A 46 5.25 22.33 7.04
CA ILE A 46 3.95 22.66 6.44
C ILE A 46 3.16 21.36 6.19
N LEU A 47 3.81 20.33 5.63
CA LEU A 47 3.19 19.02 5.41
C LEU A 47 2.75 18.36 6.72
N ILE A 48 3.59 18.43 7.75
CA ILE A 48 3.27 17.87 9.08
C ILE A 48 2.09 18.62 9.69
N GLY A 49 2.08 19.96 9.64
CA GLY A 49 0.99 20.78 10.16
C GLY A 49 -0.36 20.49 9.48
N ILE A 50 -0.36 20.40 8.15
CA ILE A 50 -1.55 20.03 7.36
C ILE A 50 -1.98 18.60 7.68
N GLY A 51 -1.03 17.67 7.81
CA GLY A 51 -1.31 16.28 8.16
C GLY A 51 -1.99 16.14 9.53
N ILE A 52 -1.52 16.88 10.54
CA ILE A 52 -2.13 16.94 11.88
C ILE A 52 -3.54 17.53 11.80
N TYR A 53 -3.72 18.62 11.04
CA TYR A 53 -5.04 19.23 10.84
C TYR A 53 -6.04 18.25 10.22
N ILE A 54 -5.64 17.54 9.16
CA ILE A 54 -6.45 16.51 8.50
C ILE A 54 -6.79 15.37 9.45
N LEU A 55 -5.82 14.92 10.27
CA LEU A 55 -6.04 13.86 11.26
C LEU A 55 -7.10 14.26 12.30
N SER A 56 -7.18 15.56 12.62
CA SER A 56 -8.13 16.08 13.60
C SER A 56 -9.52 16.36 13.03
N THR A 57 -9.65 16.57 11.71
CA THR A 57 -10.93 16.96 11.09
C THR A 57 -11.55 15.91 10.17
N SER A 58 -10.79 14.94 9.66
CA SER A 58 -11.26 13.99 8.64
C SER A 58 -11.68 12.64 9.22
N GLN A 59 -12.70 12.03 8.61
CA GLN A 59 -13.12 10.65 8.91
C GLN A 59 -12.05 9.63 8.48
N ASN A 60 -11.36 9.90 7.36
CA ASN A 60 -10.31 9.04 6.80
C ASN A 60 -8.92 9.52 7.21
N LYS A 61 -8.47 9.02 8.36
CA LYS A 61 -7.17 9.36 8.98
C LYS A 61 -5.95 8.98 8.13
N THR A 62 -6.12 8.10 7.14
CA THR A 62 -5.04 7.61 6.25
C THR A 62 -4.32 8.74 5.54
N ALA A 63 -5.04 9.74 5.02
CA ALA A 63 -4.42 10.87 4.31
C ALA A 63 -3.53 11.71 5.25
N GLY A 64 -4.01 12.01 6.46
CA GLY A 64 -3.24 12.75 7.47
C GLY A 64 -2.00 11.98 7.92
N ILE A 65 -2.13 10.65 8.13
CA ILE A 65 -1.01 9.77 8.50
C ILE A 65 0.06 9.74 7.39
N ILE A 66 -0.35 9.63 6.12
CA ILE A 66 0.59 9.64 4.99
C ILE A 66 1.31 10.99 4.91
N LEU A 67 0.61 12.12 5.03
CA LEU A 67 1.23 13.44 5.01
C LEU A 67 2.24 13.64 6.16
N ILE A 68 1.89 13.21 7.38
CA ILE A 68 2.80 13.27 8.53
C ILE A 68 4.02 12.38 8.27
N ALA A 69 3.83 11.17 7.76
CA ALA A 69 4.92 10.24 7.46
C ALA A 69 5.88 10.83 6.41
N VAL A 70 5.35 11.38 5.31
CA VAL A 70 6.17 12.00 4.26
C VAL A 70 6.93 13.22 4.79
N GLY A 71 6.27 14.10 5.55
CA GLY A 71 6.94 15.25 6.16
C GLY A 71 8.00 14.85 7.19
N ALA A 72 7.73 13.84 8.02
CA ALA A 72 8.67 13.33 9.02
C ALA A 72 9.88 12.62 8.39
N LEU A 73 9.68 11.89 7.28
CA LEU A 73 10.78 11.28 6.54
C LEU A 73 11.72 12.34 5.96
N ASN A 74 11.19 13.48 5.54
CA ASN A 74 11.99 14.55 4.98
C ASN A 74 12.69 15.45 6.02
N LEU A 75 12.34 15.33 7.32
CA LEU A 75 13.02 16.06 8.41
C LEU A 75 14.51 15.69 8.55
N PHE A 76 14.89 14.50 8.09
CA PHE A 76 16.27 14.01 8.15
C PHE A 76 16.79 13.80 6.72
N PRO A 77 17.52 14.78 6.14
CA PRO A 77 18.18 14.58 4.85
C PRO A 77 19.21 13.45 4.98
N GLY A 78 18.87 12.26 4.49
CA GLY A 78 19.66 11.03 4.66
C GLY A 78 18.89 9.83 5.26
N SER A 79 17.62 9.99 5.59
CA SER A 79 16.72 8.91 6.02
C SER A 79 16.34 7.94 4.88
N TRP A 80 16.43 8.36 3.62
CA TRP A 80 16.12 7.55 2.44
C TRP A 80 16.93 6.24 2.37
N PRO A 81 18.27 6.24 2.50
CA PRO A 81 19.06 5.01 2.66
C PRO A 81 18.58 4.11 3.81
N LEU A 82 18.21 4.69 4.95
CA LEU A 82 17.76 3.93 6.11
C LEU A 82 16.38 3.29 5.87
N LEU A 83 15.50 3.97 5.14
CA LEU A 83 14.22 3.43 4.71
C LEU A 83 14.41 2.30 3.70
N LEU A 84 15.31 2.44 2.72
CA LEU A 84 15.66 1.35 1.80
C LEU A 84 16.25 0.14 2.53
N VAL A 85 17.17 0.37 3.48
CA VAL A 85 17.75 -0.70 4.31
C VAL A 85 16.70 -1.36 5.17
N GLY A 86 15.83 -0.58 5.81
CA GLY A 86 14.71 -1.10 6.61
C GLY A 86 13.72 -1.90 5.77
N LEU A 87 13.38 -1.42 4.56
CA LEU A 87 12.50 -2.11 3.63
C LEU A 87 13.15 -3.40 3.09
N GLY A 88 14.44 -3.37 2.75
CA GLY A 88 15.20 -4.54 2.34
C GLY A 88 15.30 -5.58 3.45
N ALA A 89 15.65 -5.16 4.67
CA ALA A 89 15.64 -6.01 5.85
C ALA A 89 14.24 -6.55 6.15
N TYR A 90 13.20 -5.73 6.01
CA TYR A 90 11.81 -6.16 6.18
C TYR A 90 11.41 -7.22 5.15
N ILE A 91 11.78 -7.08 3.88
CA ILE A 91 11.52 -8.10 2.84
C ILE A 91 12.23 -9.41 3.20
N ILE A 92 13.48 -9.35 3.67
CA ILE A 92 14.25 -10.53 4.08
C ILE A 92 13.64 -11.22 5.32
N LEU A 93 13.24 -10.42 6.32
CA LEU A 93 12.66 -10.90 7.57
C LEU A 93 11.20 -11.33 7.40
N LYS A 94 10.49 -10.77 6.43
CA LYS A 94 9.18 -11.22 5.98
C LYS A 94 9.37 -12.47 5.12
N ARG A 95 9.85 -13.52 5.77
CA ARG A 95 9.62 -14.88 5.33
C ARG A 95 8.11 -15.05 5.18
N ASN A 96 7.71 -15.38 3.97
CA ASN A 96 6.35 -15.64 3.50
C ASN A 96 5.52 -16.45 4.53
N SER A 97 4.83 -15.75 5.43
CA SER A 97 3.78 -16.33 6.27
C SER A 97 2.47 -16.00 5.58
N SER A 98 1.92 -17.01 4.90
CA SER A 98 0.55 -17.08 4.38
C SER A 98 -0.02 -15.77 3.86
N VAL A 99 0.12 -15.57 2.54
CA VAL A 99 -0.80 -14.71 1.80
C VAL A 99 -2.22 -15.26 2.05
N ASN A 100 -3.02 -14.47 2.75
CA ASN A 100 -4.44 -14.68 2.91
C ASN A 100 -5.05 -14.62 1.51
N ASN A 101 -5.50 -15.76 0.99
CA ASN A 101 -6.17 -15.81 -0.31
C ASN A 101 -7.52 -15.10 -0.16
N TYR A 102 -7.62 -13.93 -0.78
CA TYR A 102 -8.88 -13.24 -0.98
C TYR A 102 -9.72 -14.11 -1.92
N VAL A 103 -10.72 -14.81 -1.36
CA VAL A 103 -11.70 -15.56 -2.15
C VAL A 103 -12.62 -14.54 -2.82
N ASP A 104 -12.60 -14.50 -4.15
CA ASP A 104 -13.59 -13.75 -4.93
C ASP A 104 -14.96 -14.44 -4.78
N PRO A 105 -15.96 -13.79 -4.16
CA PRO A 105 -17.27 -14.40 -3.93
C PRO A 105 -18.13 -14.52 -5.21
N ASN A 106 -17.65 -14.06 -6.38
CA ASN A 106 -18.45 -14.02 -7.61
C ASN A 106 -18.23 -15.20 -8.56
N PHE A 107 -17.57 -16.28 -8.14
CA PHE A 107 -17.51 -17.50 -8.96
C PHE A 107 -18.84 -18.26 -8.86
N VAL A 108 -19.77 -17.91 -9.74
CA VAL A 108 -21.06 -18.57 -9.93
C VAL A 108 -20.82 -19.97 -10.51
N SER A 109 -20.77 -20.99 -9.65
CA SER A 109 -20.95 -22.38 -10.08
C SER A 109 -22.44 -22.67 -10.24
N THR A 110 -22.94 -22.52 -11.46
CA THR A 110 -24.22 -23.10 -11.88
C THR A 110 -24.02 -24.61 -12.04
N GLY A 111 -24.60 -25.41 -11.13
CA GLY A 111 -24.53 -26.87 -11.20
C GLY A 111 -25.08 -27.56 -9.95
N GLU A 112 -26.41 -27.72 -9.95
CA GLU A 112 -27.31 -28.60 -9.19
C GLU A 112 -26.76 -29.55 -8.08
N THR A 113 -27.33 -29.31 -6.89
CA THR A 113 -27.88 -30.24 -5.86
C THR A 113 -27.11 -31.51 -5.44
N GLU A 114 -26.62 -31.52 -4.19
CA GLU A 114 -27.13 -32.33 -3.06
C GLU A 114 -26.06 -32.49 -1.95
N SER A 115 -26.50 -32.19 -0.71
CA SER A 115 -26.10 -32.77 0.58
C SER A 115 -24.62 -32.81 1.01
N THR A 116 -24.35 -32.12 2.13
CA THR A 116 -23.49 -32.59 3.24
C THR A 116 -22.01 -32.85 2.93
N ASP A 117 -21.20 -31.82 3.17
CA ASP A 117 -20.19 -31.83 4.24
C ASP A 117 -19.45 -30.51 4.18
N SER A 118 -19.30 -29.85 5.31
CA SER A 118 -18.42 -28.69 5.44
C SER A 118 -16.98 -29.16 5.24
N GLU A 119 -16.55 -29.33 3.99
CA GLU A 119 -15.14 -29.42 3.62
C GLU A 119 -14.51 -28.12 4.14
N THR A 120 -13.82 -28.22 5.28
CA THR A 120 -12.83 -27.24 5.69
C THR A 120 -11.87 -27.16 4.50
N GLN A 121 -11.97 -26.11 3.69
CA GLN A 121 -11.16 -25.92 2.48
C GLN A 121 -9.71 -25.79 2.95
N ASN A 122 -9.01 -26.92 2.99
CA ASN A 122 -7.59 -26.95 3.33
C ASN A 122 -6.87 -26.20 2.22
N THR A 123 -6.18 -25.12 2.57
CA THR A 123 -5.43 -24.27 1.64
C THR A 123 -4.32 -25.02 0.91
N ASN A 124 -4.03 -26.26 1.31
CA ASN A 124 -3.08 -27.16 0.67
C ASN A 124 -3.66 -27.86 -0.58
N ASP A 125 -4.98 -27.83 -0.79
CA ASP A 125 -5.66 -28.56 -1.87
C ASP A 125 -5.53 -27.86 -3.23
N ILE A 126 -5.15 -26.57 -3.28
CA ILE A 126 -4.98 -25.77 -4.51
C ILE A 126 -3.61 -25.09 -4.49
N ILE A 127 -2.93 -25.06 -5.65
CA ILE A 127 -1.64 -24.36 -5.81
C ILE A 127 -1.84 -23.04 -6.56
N ASP A 128 -1.32 -21.95 -6.00
CA ASP A 128 -1.05 -20.71 -6.73
C ASP A 128 0.43 -20.35 -6.53
N ASP A 129 1.18 -20.24 -7.61
CA ASP A 129 2.61 -19.94 -7.60
C ASP A 129 2.97 -19.02 -8.78
N VAL A 130 3.65 -17.91 -8.47
CA VAL A 130 4.08 -16.90 -9.44
C VAL A 130 5.59 -16.68 -9.28
N SER A 131 6.35 -17.01 -10.30
CA SER A 131 7.80 -16.83 -10.37
C SER A 131 8.16 -15.82 -11.46
N ILE A 132 8.90 -14.77 -11.08
CA ILE A 132 9.22 -13.66 -12.01
C ILE A 132 10.70 -13.63 -12.38
N PHE A 133 11.66 -13.83 -11.45
CA PHE A 133 13.10 -13.71 -11.74
C PHE A 133 13.99 -14.79 -11.10
N GLY A 134 13.42 -15.97 -10.87
CA GLY A 134 14.10 -17.10 -10.23
C GLY A 134 13.07 -18.14 -9.82
N GLY A 135 13.38 -19.41 -10.05
CA GLY A 135 12.50 -20.51 -9.70
C GLY A 135 12.54 -20.87 -8.23
N GLY A 136 11.43 -21.39 -7.72
CA GLY A 136 11.33 -21.98 -6.39
C GLY A 136 10.93 -23.45 -6.47
N THR A 137 11.26 -24.23 -5.43
CA THR A 137 10.77 -25.60 -5.26
C THR A 137 9.61 -25.59 -4.28
N LYS A 138 8.43 -26.06 -4.70
CA LYS A 138 7.22 -26.14 -3.88
C LYS A 138 6.83 -27.60 -3.66
N ARG A 139 6.75 -28.02 -2.39
CA ARG A 139 6.28 -29.36 -2.03
C ARG A 139 4.80 -29.30 -1.65
N VAL A 140 4.00 -30.14 -2.28
CA VAL A 140 2.55 -30.18 -2.09
C VAL A 140 2.19 -31.51 -1.43
N THR A 141 1.51 -31.42 -0.29
CA THR A 141 1.15 -32.58 0.53
C THR A 141 -0.33 -32.54 0.90
N SER A 142 -1.20 -32.48 -0.11
CA SER A 142 -2.66 -32.52 0.07
C SER A 142 -3.20 -33.91 -0.19
N ASN A 143 -4.13 -34.36 0.66
CA ASN A 143 -4.86 -35.62 0.50
C ASN A 143 -6.09 -35.49 -0.41
N ASN A 144 -6.37 -34.29 -0.95
CA ASN A 144 -7.54 -34.00 -1.77
C ASN A 144 -7.20 -32.95 -2.83
N PHE A 145 -6.07 -33.11 -3.53
CA PHE A 145 -5.54 -32.11 -4.47
C PHE A 145 -6.54 -31.86 -5.60
N LYS A 146 -6.90 -30.58 -5.79
CA LYS A 146 -7.94 -30.11 -6.72
C LYS A 146 -7.37 -29.45 -7.98
N GLY A 147 -6.09 -29.09 -8.00
CA GLY A 147 -5.44 -28.41 -9.14
C GLY A 147 -4.73 -27.11 -8.74
N GLY A 148 -4.40 -26.27 -9.73
CA GLY A 148 -3.75 -24.99 -9.45
C GLY A 148 -3.21 -24.26 -10.66
N LYS A 149 -2.75 -23.03 -10.45
CA LYS A 149 -2.15 -22.17 -11.47
C LYS A 149 -0.67 -21.93 -11.16
N LEU A 150 0.16 -22.12 -12.17
CA LEU A 150 1.60 -21.86 -12.13
C LEU A 150 1.94 -20.82 -13.20
N THR A 151 2.46 -19.68 -12.77
CA THR A 151 2.87 -18.59 -13.66
C THR A 151 4.37 -18.38 -13.58
N ALA A 152 5.06 -18.47 -14.71
CA ALA A 152 6.49 -18.22 -14.82
C ALA A 152 6.78 -17.20 -15.93
N ILE A 153 7.49 -16.11 -15.60
CA ILE A 153 7.71 -15.00 -16.54
C ILE A 153 9.16 -14.94 -17.04
N PHE A 154 10.17 -15.20 -16.21
CA PHE A 154 11.58 -15.31 -16.65
C PHE A 154 12.36 -16.44 -15.94
N GLY A 155 11.70 -17.57 -15.67
CA GLY A 155 12.27 -18.72 -14.95
C GLY A 155 11.42 -20.00 -15.09
N GLY A 156 11.52 -20.91 -14.11
CA GLY A 156 10.66 -22.11 -13.98
C GLY A 156 10.32 -22.37 -12.51
N SER A 157 9.33 -23.23 -12.22
CA SER A 157 8.99 -23.63 -10.84
C SER A 157 9.00 -25.16 -10.78
N GLU A 158 9.64 -25.71 -9.74
CA GLU A 158 9.67 -27.15 -9.49
C GLU A 158 8.61 -27.51 -8.46
N VAL A 159 7.70 -28.42 -8.80
CA VAL A 159 6.62 -28.83 -7.89
C VAL A 159 6.71 -30.32 -7.62
N HIS A 160 6.85 -30.69 -6.34
CA HIS A 160 6.93 -32.08 -5.91
C HIS A 160 5.63 -32.50 -5.25
N PHE A 161 5.03 -33.58 -5.76
CA PHE A 161 3.74 -34.12 -5.32
C PHE A 161 3.85 -35.46 -4.57
N GLU A 162 5.05 -35.83 -4.12
CA GLU A 162 5.38 -37.18 -3.59
C GLU A 162 4.45 -37.68 -2.47
N ASN A 163 3.82 -36.77 -1.71
CA ASN A 163 2.88 -37.11 -0.63
C ASN A 163 1.49 -36.48 -0.86
N SER A 164 1.04 -36.40 -2.11
CA SER A 164 -0.27 -35.84 -2.46
C SER A 164 -1.21 -36.90 -3.04
N LEU A 165 -2.48 -36.89 -2.62
CA LEU A 165 -3.56 -37.69 -3.20
C LEU A 165 -4.52 -36.80 -3.99
N LEU A 166 -4.93 -37.27 -5.16
CA LEU A 166 -5.85 -36.56 -6.04
C LEU A 166 -7.29 -36.68 -5.57
N LYS A 167 -8.08 -35.60 -5.69
CA LYS A 167 -9.54 -35.68 -5.53
C LYS A 167 -10.12 -36.58 -6.61
N LYS A 168 -11.17 -37.34 -6.28
CA LYS A 168 -11.88 -38.28 -7.19
C LYS A 168 -12.60 -37.59 -8.39
N LYS A 169 -12.46 -36.28 -8.56
CA LYS A 169 -13.04 -35.45 -9.64
C LYS A 169 -11.93 -35.00 -10.61
N LYS A 170 -12.29 -34.22 -11.64
CA LYS A 170 -11.33 -33.63 -12.60
C LYS A 170 -10.41 -32.66 -11.86
N ASN A 171 -9.09 -32.84 -12.00
CA ASN A 171 -8.08 -31.95 -11.42
C ASN A 171 -7.25 -31.37 -12.57
N GLU A 172 -7.11 -30.06 -12.62
CA GLU A 172 -6.42 -29.36 -13.71
C GLU A 172 -5.29 -28.49 -13.17
N ILE A 173 -4.17 -28.49 -13.88
CA ILE A 173 -3.06 -27.58 -13.61
C ILE A 173 -2.90 -26.69 -14.83
N GLU A 174 -3.09 -25.40 -14.65
CA GLU A 174 -2.86 -24.39 -15.68
C GLU A 174 -1.44 -23.85 -15.55
N GLN A 175 -0.67 -23.96 -16.63
CA GLN A 175 0.69 -23.42 -16.71
C GLN A 175 0.73 -22.26 -17.69
N TYR A 176 1.15 -21.09 -17.20
CA TYR A 176 1.43 -19.93 -18.05
C TYR A 176 2.93 -19.63 -18.06
N ARG A 177 3.52 -19.64 -19.25
CA ARG A 177 4.92 -19.28 -19.49
C ARG A 177 5.00 -18.07 -20.41
N SER A 178 5.55 -16.97 -19.91
CA SER A 178 5.89 -15.82 -20.76
C SER A 178 7.27 -16.07 -21.37
N ASN A 179 7.34 -16.31 -22.67
CA ASN A 179 8.61 -16.30 -23.38
C ASN A 179 8.81 -14.87 -23.93
N GLY A 180 9.82 -14.17 -23.41
CA GLY A 180 10.36 -12.95 -24.01
C GLY A 180 11.34 -13.27 -25.12
#